data_AF-A0A452YXW1-F1
#
_entry.id   AF-A0A452YXW1-F1
#
_cell.length_a   1.000
_cell.length_b   1.000
_cell.length_c   1.000
_cell.angle_alpha   90.00
_cell.angle_beta   90.00
_cell.angle_gamma   90.00
#
_symmetry.space_group_name_H-M   'P 1'
#
loop_
_entity.id
_entity.type
_entity.pdbx_description
1 polymer ?
#
loop_
_entity_poly.entity_id
_entity_poly.type
_entity_poly.pdbx_seq_one_letter_code
_entity_poly.pdbx_strand_id
1 'polypeptide(L)'
;MVRVQQLSELEEVIDYCTLPMESPIADGRRELIRNMWNERIKGTKRNVEVWQALLAVRELVLPPNEDRDTWIRFAKLCWKSGRISQAKSTLVKLLQFDPESSPELTLYHAHPQVVLAYLKYQYAVGDELKRKDAFSRLQDLSVQIATATNSYSGMLVSHGAISSAGVPLTARVYLTLASWKRALSPGLDDDAIQEILVSYKNATLSAKDWGKAWHSWALFNTEVMSRYTLRGRPDIAGKYVVAAVTGYFYSIACASTTKGVDDSLQDILRLLTLWFNHGATSEVQMALEKGFTLVKIEMWLVVLPQIIARIHSNNRIVRELIQELLVRIGKGHPQALMYPLLVACKSISILRQRAAQEVVDKIRKHSGGLVDQAQLVSKELIRVAILWHEMWHEALEEASRMYFGEHNIDGMLAVLEPLHAMLERGAETIKENTFIQAYGHELLEAHECCLKYRATGEDAELTKVYKSVNTIISVLCLLESAEDDFCVL
;
A
#
# COMPACT_ATOMS: atom_id res chain seq x y z
N MET A 1 1.73 16.29 -33.80
CA MET A 1 2.71 15.48 -33.04
C MET A 1 2.91 14.08 -33.64
N VAL A 2 1.89 13.23 -33.77
CA VAL A 2 2.04 11.86 -34.37
C VAL A 2 2.64 11.87 -35.78
N ARG A 3 2.16 12.75 -36.68
CA ARG A 3 2.73 12.88 -38.04
C ARG A 3 4.20 13.28 -38.07
N VAL A 4 4.63 14.13 -37.12
CA VAL A 4 6.04 14.55 -37.01
C VAL A 4 6.91 13.38 -36.57
N GLN A 5 6.42 12.57 -35.63
CA GLN A 5 7.10 11.34 -35.23
C GLN A 5 7.19 10.34 -36.39
N GLN A 6 6.15 10.19 -37.21
CA GLN A 6 6.20 9.33 -38.39
C GLN A 6 7.26 9.77 -39.41
N LEU A 7 7.36 11.08 -39.67
CA LEU A 7 8.38 11.62 -40.57
C LEU A 7 9.79 11.37 -40.04
N SER A 8 10.00 11.58 -38.73
CA SER A 8 11.28 11.28 -38.07
C SER A 8 11.61 9.78 -38.11
N GLU A 9 10.66 8.89 -37.86
CA GLU A 9 10.90 7.44 -37.97
C GLU A 9 11.16 7.02 -39.43
N LEU A 10 10.59 7.72 -40.41
CA LEU A 10 10.86 7.46 -41.84
C LEU A 10 12.28 7.87 -42.24
N GLU A 11 12.80 8.99 -41.74
CA GLU A 11 14.20 9.38 -41.92
C GLU A 11 15.15 8.32 -41.33
N GLU A 12 14.80 7.78 -40.15
CA GLU A 12 15.56 6.71 -39.51
C GLU A 12 15.47 5.38 -40.26
N VAL A 13 14.35 5.08 -40.94
CA VAL A 13 14.24 3.93 -41.85
C VAL A 13 15.21 4.08 -43.02
N ILE A 14 15.32 5.28 -43.61
CA ILE A 14 16.28 5.55 -44.69
C ILE A 14 17.72 5.33 -44.19
N ASP A 15 18.04 5.88 -43.02
CA ASP A 15 19.36 5.69 -42.39
C ASP A 15 19.61 4.19 -42.12
N TYR A 16 18.63 3.48 -41.58
CA TYR A 16 18.74 2.03 -41.32
C TYR A 16 19.05 1.23 -42.59
N CYS A 17 18.36 1.52 -43.71
CA CYS A 17 18.53 0.85 -44.99
C CYS A 17 19.85 1.18 -45.70
N THR A 18 20.39 2.38 -45.49
CA THR A 18 21.61 2.86 -46.18
C THR A 18 22.90 2.43 -45.47
N LEU A 19 22.81 1.90 -44.25
CA LEU A 19 23.96 1.39 -43.51
C LEU A 19 24.60 0.18 -44.21
N PRO A 20 25.95 0.09 -44.24
CA PRO A 20 26.66 -1.04 -44.82
C PRO A 20 26.27 -2.38 -44.17
N MET A 21 26.21 -3.44 -44.97
CA MET A 21 26.06 -4.81 -44.46
C MET A 21 27.39 -5.28 -43.84
N GLU A 22 27.33 -6.15 -42.82
CA GLU A 22 28.50 -6.81 -42.21
C GLU A 22 29.56 -5.86 -41.62
N SER A 23 29.14 -4.71 -41.08
CA SER A 23 30.00 -3.80 -40.33
C SER A 23 29.55 -3.74 -38.86
N PRO A 24 30.43 -4.05 -37.88
CA PRO A 24 30.08 -4.00 -36.46
C PRO A 24 29.56 -2.63 -35.99
N ILE A 25 30.05 -1.55 -36.59
CA ILE A 25 29.62 -0.18 -36.29
C ILE A 25 28.22 0.07 -36.85
N ALA A 26 27.93 -0.42 -38.05
CA ALA A 26 26.61 -0.33 -38.66
C ALA A 26 25.56 -1.14 -37.88
N ASP A 27 25.93 -2.34 -37.41
CA ASP A 27 25.06 -3.18 -36.59
C ASP A 27 24.76 -2.54 -35.23
N GLY A 28 25.76 -1.92 -34.60
CA GLY A 28 25.55 -1.10 -33.40
C GLY A 28 24.58 0.06 -33.63
N ARG A 29 24.67 0.75 -34.79
CA ARG A 29 23.72 1.82 -35.14
C ARG A 29 22.30 1.28 -35.39
N ARG A 30 22.16 0.15 -36.07
CA ARG A 30 20.85 -0.52 -36.26
C ARG A 30 20.21 -0.90 -34.93
N GLU A 31 20.99 -1.41 -33.98
CA GLU A 31 20.51 -1.75 -32.64
C GLU A 31 20.08 -0.49 -31.86
N LEU A 32 20.86 0.59 -31.94
CA LEU A 32 20.48 1.88 -31.34
C LEU A 32 19.15 2.40 -31.90
N ILE A 33 18.96 2.36 -33.22
CA ILE A 33 17.69 2.78 -33.85
C ILE A 33 16.53 1.92 -33.35
N ARG A 34 16.69 0.57 -33.31
CA ARG A 34 15.69 -0.35 -32.76
C ARG A 34 15.34 -0.01 -31.30
N ASN A 35 16.33 0.29 -30.47
CA ASN A 35 16.13 0.69 -29.08
C ASN A 35 15.38 2.02 -28.95
N MET A 36 15.73 3.02 -29.76
CA MET A 36 15.00 4.30 -29.79
C MET A 36 13.53 4.11 -30.19
N TRP A 37 13.26 3.31 -31.22
CA TRP A 37 11.90 2.97 -31.64
C TRP A 37 11.11 2.28 -30.53
N ASN A 38 11.75 1.37 -29.79
CA ASN A 38 11.16 0.66 -28.66
C ASN A 38 10.83 1.59 -27.48
N GLU A 39 11.67 2.57 -27.17
CA GLU A 39 11.39 3.54 -26.11
C GLU A 39 10.30 4.53 -26.52
N ARG A 40 10.34 5.05 -27.75
CA ARG A 40 9.32 6.00 -28.23
C ARG A 40 7.92 5.39 -28.27
N ILE A 41 7.78 4.14 -28.70
CA ILE A 41 6.46 3.51 -28.78
C ILE A 41 5.86 3.25 -27.38
N LYS A 42 6.69 3.03 -26.35
CA LYS A 42 6.22 2.92 -24.95
C LYS A 42 5.61 4.23 -24.45
N GLY A 43 6.18 5.38 -24.84
CA GLY A 43 5.69 6.72 -24.49
C GLY A 43 4.52 7.21 -25.35
N THR A 44 4.20 6.51 -26.44
CA THR A 44 3.14 6.90 -27.38
C THR A 44 1.74 6.59 -26.80
N LYS A 45 0.75 7.44 -27.11
CA LYS A 45 -0.65 7.23 -26.71
C LYS A 45 -1.11 5.83 -27.12
N ARG A 46 -1.75 5.10 -26.20
CA ARG A 46 -2.30 3.75 -26.42
C ARG A 46 -3.55 3.79 -27.29
N ASN A 47 -3.36 4.07 -28.58
CA ASN A 47 -4.42 4.12 -29.59
C ASN A 47 -4.00 3.26 -30.80
N VAL A 48 -4.94 2.49 -31.34
CA VAL A 48 -4.65 1.53 -32.43
C VAL A 48 -4.22 2.23 -33.71
N GLU A 49 -4.89 3.31 -34.14
CA GLU A 49 -4.52 4.02 -35.37
C GLU A 49 -3.11 4.58 -35.29
N VAL A 50 -2.75 5.16 -34.13
CA VAL A 50 -1.42 5.73 -33.91
C VAL A 50 -0.34 4.65 -33.98
N TRP A 51 -0.54 3.52 -33.30
CA TRP A 51 0.40 2.41 -33.33
C TRP A 51 0.50 1.79 -34.71
N GLN A 52 -0.63 1.56 -35.39
CA GLN A 52 -0.66 1.02 -36.74
C GLN A 52 0.11 1.90 -37.72
N ALA A 53 -0.05 3.22 -37.63
CA ALA A 53 0.58 4.17 -38.52
C ALA A 53 2.11 4.30 -38.29
N LEU A 54 2.59 4.07 -37.06
CA LEU A 54 4.03 3.98 -36.75
C LEU A 54 4.62 2.64 -37.18
N LEU A 55 3.92 1.53 -36.87
CA LEU A 55 4.38 0.19 -37.23
C LEU A 55 4.43 -0.05 -38.74
N ALA A 56 3.53 0.55 -39.50
CA ALA A 56 3.58 0.51 -40.96
C ALA A 56 4.88 1.10 -41.53
N VAL A 57 5.44 2.14 -40.88
CA VAL A 57 6.74 2.73 -41.29
C VAL A 57 7.88 1.79 -40.92
N ARG A 58 7.88 1.24 -39.71
CA ARG A 58 8.93 0.31 -39.23
C ARG A 58 8.96 -1.01 -40.01
N GLU A 59 7.79 -1.49 -40.44
CA GLU A 59 7.66 -2.73 -41.22
C GLU A 59 8.42 -2.68 -42.55
N LEU A 60 8.67 -1.50 -43.10
CA LEU A 60 9.44 -1.32 -44.34
C LEU A 60 10.86 -1.91 -44.26
N VAL A 61 11.41 -2.00 -43.05
CA VAL A 61 12.79 -2.45 -42.83
C VAL A 61 12.92 -3.54 -41.76
N LEU A 62 11.96 -3.65 -40.85
CA LEU A 62 11.92 -4.70 -39.84
C LEU A 62 10.65 -5.56 -39.99
N PRO A 63 10.77 -6.79 -40.51
CA PRO A 63 9.62 -7.67 -40.61
C PRO A 63 9.07 -8.00 -39.21
N PRO A 64 7.76 -8.28 -39.05
CA PRO A 64 7.15 -8.51 -37.73
C PRO A 64 7.77 -9.65 -36.91
N ASN A 65 8.41 -10.60 -37.59
CA ASN A 65 9.11 -11.72 -36.94
C ASN A 65 10.42 -11.31 -36.27
N GLU A 66 11.03 -10.18 -36.63
CA GLU A 66 12.20 -9.63 -35.94
C GLU A 66 11.80 -8.79 -34.72
N ASP A 67 10.66 -8.10 -34.76
CA ASP A 67 10.13 -7.27 -33.66
C ASP A 67 8.85 -7.87 -33.01
N ARG A 68 8.92 -9.14 -32.63
CA ARG A 68 7.76 -9.89 -32.09
C ARG A 68 7.11 -9.20 -30.89
N ASP A 69 7.94 -8.62 -30.01
CA ASP A 69 7.49 -7.97 -28.77
C ASP A 69 6.53 -6.80 -29.02
N THR A 70 6.88 -5.93 -29.97
CA THR A 70 6.08 -4.76 -30.29
C THR A 70 4.79 -5.14 -30.99
N TRP A 71 4.85 -6.07 -31.94
CA TRP A 71 3.66 -6.57 -32.64
C TRP A 71 2.72 -7.36 -31.71
N ILE A 72 3.23 -8.09 -30.72
CA ILE A 72 2.40 -8.72 -29.66
C ILE A 72 1.71 -7.66 -28.81
N ARG A 73 2.39 -6.56 -28.45
CA ARG A 73 1.76 -5.44 -27.72
C ARG A 73 0.69 -4.75 -28.56
N PHE A 74 0.94 -4.57 -29.84
CA PHE A 74 -0.03 -4.02 -30.78
C PHE A 74 -1.27 -4.91 -30.91
N ALA A 75 -1.09 -6.22 -31.13
CA ALA A 75 -2.21 -7.17 -31.14
C ALA A 75 -3.04 -7.06 -29.85
N LYS A 76 -2.36 -6.97 -28.69
CA LYS A 76 -3.00 -6.79 -27.38
C LYS A 76 -3.79 -5.50 -27.26
N LEU A 77 -3.29 -4.42 -27.84
CA LEU A 77 -4.00 -3.15 -27.90
C LEU A 77 -5.27 -3.28 -28.76
N CYS A 78 -5.16 -3.90 -29.95
CA CYS A 78 -6.26 -4.12 -30.87
C CYS A 78 -7.42 -4.91 -30.24
N TRP A 79 -7.15 -6.06 -29.61
CA TRP A 79 -8.26 -6.84 -29.03
C TRP A 79 -8.85 -6.19 -27.78
N LYS A 80 -8.06 -5.42 -27.01
CA LYS A 80 -8.57 -4.65 -25.87
C LYS A 80 -9.43 -3.45 -26.28
N SER A 81 -9.21 -2.90 -27.47
CA SER A 81 -10.03 -1.83 -28.04
C SER A 81 -11.19 -2.35 -28.90
N GLY A 82 -11.49 -3.66 -28.87
CA GLY A 82 -12.57 -4.27 -29.64
C GLY A 82 -12.26 -4.56 -31.12
N ARG A 83 -11.05 -4.29 -31.61
CA ARG A 83 -10.63 -4.57 -32.99
C ARG A 83 -10.11 -6.00 -33.14
N ILE A 84 -11.01 -6.96 -32.96
CA ILE A 84 -10.69 -8.39 -32.88
C ILE A 84 -10.08 -8.93 -34.19
N SER A 85 -10.61 -8.51 -35.35
CA SER A 85 -10.12 -8.95 -36.66
C SER A 85 -8.66 -8.53 -36.90
N GLN A 86 -8.32 -7.29 -36.56
CA GLN A 86 -6.95 -6.77 -36.66
C GLN A 86 -6.00 -7.49 -35.71
N ALA A 87 -6.45 -7.80 -34.49
CA ALA A 87 -5.68 -8.61 -33.54
C ALA A 87 -5.40 -10.02 -34.07
N LYS A 88 -6.42 -10.71 -34.60
CA LYS A 88 -6.28 -12.04 -35.21
C LYS A 88 -5.28 -11.99 -36.36
N SER A 89 -5.48 -11.07 -37.31
CA SER A 89 -4.61 -10.91 -38.48
C SER A 89 -3.15 -10.68 -38.08
N THR A 90 -2.90 -9.83 -37.08
CA THR A 90 -1.54 -9.58 -36.57
C THR A 90 -0.91 -10.83 -35.97
N LEU A 91 -1.65 -11.58 -35.14
CA LEU A 91 -1.12 -12.77 -34.48
C LEU A 91 -0.89 -13.93 -35.47
N VAL A 92 -1.79 -14.11 -36.44
CA VAL A 92 -1.63 -15.10 -37.52
C VAL A 92 -0.42 -14.75 -38.39
N LYS A 93 -0.20 -13.46 -38.69
CA LYS A 93 1.01 -12.99 -39.40
C LYS A 93 2.30 -13.33 -38.64
N LEU A 94 2.29 -13.23 -37.31
CA LEU A 94 3.42 -13.62 -36.46
C LEU A 94 3.59 -15.15 -36.32
N LEU A 95 2.49 -15.91 -36.36
CA LEU A 95 2.52 -17.38 -36.32
C LEU A 95 2.93 -17.98 -37.66
N GLN A 96 2.77 -17.25 -38.77
CA GLN A 96 2.97 -17.68 -40.16
C GLN A 96 1.96 -18.72 -40.67
N PHE A 97 0.98 -19.12 -39.86
CA PHE A 97 -0.16 -19.97 -40.24
C PHE A 97 -1.39 -19.62 -39.39
N ASP A 98 -2.60 -19.96 -39.86
CA ASP A 98 -3.84 -19.79 -39.10
C ASP A 98 -4.21 -21.09 -38.37
N PRO A 99 -4.17 -21.11 -37.01
CA PRO A 99 -4.54 -22.30 -36.23
C PRO A 99 -6.02 -22.71 -36.38
N GLU A 100 -6.92 -21.80 -36.80
CA GLU A 100 -8.33 -22.13 -37.04
C GLU A 100 -8.53 -22.80 -38.40
N SER A 101 -7.70 -22.49 -39.40
CA SER A 101 -7.81 -23.07 -40.76
C SER A 101 -6.96 -24.32 -40.96
N SER A 102 -5.91 -24.49 -40.16
CA SER A 102 -4.97 -25.61 -40.28
C SER A 102 -4.72 -26.25 -38.90
N PRO A 103 -5.70 -26.98 -38.34
CA PRO A 103 -5.58 -27.57 -37.00
C PRO A 103 -4.50 -28.67 -36.91
N GLU A 104 -4.09 -29.22 -38.05
CA GLU A 104 -3.00 -30.21 -38.17
C GLU A 104 -1.62 -29.59 -37.92
N LEU A 105 -1.45 -28.29 -38.23
CA LEU A 105 -0.24 -27.55 -37.92
C LEU A 105 -0.25 -27.22 -36.43
N THR A 106 0.57 -27.96 -35.71
CA THR A 106 0.65 -27.79 -34.27
C THR A 106 1.40 -26.52 -33.90
N LEU A 107 0.92 -25.85 -32.85
CA LEU A 107 1.60 -24.70 -32.24
C LEU A 107 3.01 -25.05 -31.71
N TYR A 108 3.39 -26.34 -31.70
CA TYR A 108 4.71 -26.85 -31.31
C TYR A 108 5.87 -26.21 -32.10
N HIS A 109 5.67 -25.85 -33.36
CA HIS A 109 6.74 -25.32 -34.22
C HIS A 109 6.84 -23.77 -34.19
N ALA A 110 5.88 -23.09 -33.57
CA ALA A 110 5.84 -21.64 -33.53
C ALA A 110 6.64 -21.09 -32.35
N HIS A 111 7.09 -19.83 -32.47
CA HIS A 111 7.86 -19.18 -31.40
C HIS A 111 7.04 -19.11 -30.09
N PRO A 112 7.52 -19.65 -28.95
CA PRO A 112 6.73 -19.84 -27.72
C PRO A 112 6.06 -18.55 -27.19
N GLN A 113 6.71 -17.41 -27.38
CA GLN A 113 6.14 -16.12 -26.97
C GLN A 113 4.94 -15.68 -27.82
N VAL A 114 4.94 -15.99 -29.12
CA VAL A 114 3.82 -15.70 -30.02
C VAL A 114 2.67 -16.67 -29.73
N VAL A 115 2.98 -17.94 -29.47
CA VAL A 115 1.99 -18.94 -29.01
C VAL A 115 1.28 -18.45 -27.76
N LEU A 116 2.02 -18.02 -26.72
CA LEU A 116 1.41 -17.47 -25.50
C LEU A 116 0.52 -16.25 -25.78
N ALA A 117 0.90 -15.39 -26.72
CA ALA A 117 0.10 -14.22 -27.10
C ALA A 117 -1.20 -14.63 -27.82
N TYR A 118 -1.12 -15.60 -28.73
CA TYR A 118 -2.28 -16.15 -29.43
C TYR A 118 -3.25 -16.84 -28.47
N LEU A 119 -2.76 -17.69 -27.57
CA LEU A 119 -3.60 -18.34 -26.56
C LEU A 119 -4.30 -17.31 -25.67
N LYS A 120 -3.61 -16.22 -25.29
CA LYS A 120 -4.21 -15.12 -24.52
C LYS A 120 -5.32 -14.39 -25.26
N TYR A 121 -5.14 -14.18 -26.55
CA TYR A 121 -6.18 -13.64 -27.43
C TYR A 121 -7.38 -14.60 -27.50
N GLN A 122 -7.14 -15.89 -27.77
CA GLN A 122 -8.18 -16.91 -27.87
C GLN A 122 -8.98 -17.05 -26.57
N TYR A 123 -8.32 -17.02 -25.41
CA TYR A 123 -8.99 -17.07 -24.12
C TYR A 123 -9.83 -15.81 -23.83
N ALA A 124 -9.33 -14.62 -24.22
CA ALA A 124 -10.01 -13.36 -23.94
C ALA A 124 -11.27 -13.15 -24.81
N VAL A 125 -11.20 -13.53 -26.09
CA VAL A 125 -12.26 -13.30 -27.08
C VAL A 125 -13.18 -14.51 -27.22
N GLY A 126 -12.65 -15.72 -27.03
CA GLY A 126 -13.38 -16.94 -27.28
C GLY A 126 -14.43 -17.28 -26.23
N ASP A 127 -15.41 -18.06 -26.67
CA ASP A 127 -16.44 -18.69 -25.83
C ASP A 127 -15.84 -19.72 -24.87
N GLU A 128 -16.66 -20.29 -24.00
CA GLU A 128 -16.21 -21.23 -22.95
C GLU A 128 -15.40 -22.41 -23.51
N LEU A 129 -15.81 -22.98 -24.64
CA LEU A 129 -15.07 -24.05 -25.33
C LEU A 129 -13.68 -23.60 -25.77
N LYS A 130 -13.58 -22.41 -26.39
CA LYS A 130 -12.29 -21.85 -26.83
C LYS A 130 -11.38 -21.51 -25.64
N ARG A 131 -11.95 -21.13 -24.49
CA ARG A 131 -11.19 -20.90 -23.25
C ARG A 131 -10.61 -22.20 -22.68
N LYS A 132 -11.39 -23.29 -22.68
CA LYS A 132 -10.93 -24.62 -22.25
C LYS A 132 -9.85 -25.17 -23.20
N ASP A 133 -10.03 -25.03 -24.51
CA ASP A 133 -9.01 -25.40 -25.51
C ASP A 133 -7.72 -24.58 -25.34
N ALA A 134 -7.84 -23.25 -25.20
CA ALA A 134 -6.68 -22.39 -24.96
C ALA A 134 -5.94 -22.75 -23.66
N PHE A 135 -6.68 -23.15 -22.61
CA PHE A 135 -6.09 -23.64 -21.37
C PHE A 135 -5.34 -24.96 -21.55
N SER A 136 -5.93 -25.95 -22.23
CA SER A 136 -5.27 -27.22 -22.55
C SER A 136 -3.96 -27.00 -23.32
N ARG A 137 -4.01 -26.19 -24.38
CA ARG A 137 -2.83 -25.84 -25.18
C ARG A 137 -1.76 -25.08 -24.38
N LEU A 138 -2.17 -24.31 -23.37
CA LEU A 138 -1.25 -23.63 -22.47
C LEU A 138 -0.54 -24.62 -21.52
N GLN A 139 -1.23 -25.69 -21.10
CA GLN A 139 -0.61 -26.77 -20.32
C GLN A 139 0.44 -27.49 -21.17
N ASP A 140 0.12 -27.82 -22.42
CA ASP A 140 1.08 -28.42 -23.36
C ASP A 140 2.31 -27.53 -23.57
N LEU A 141 2.09 -26.23 -23.76
CA LEU A 141 3.18 -25.25 -23.89
C LEU A 141 4.08 -25.22 -22.64
N SER A 142 3.50 -25.36 -21.44
CA SER A 142 4.29 -25.36 -20.21
C SER A 142 5.19 -26.60 -20.09
N VAL A 143 4.71 -27.77 -20.52
CA VAL A 143 5.50 -29.00 -20.54
C VAL A 143 6.63 -28.89 -21.55
N GLN A 144 6.36 -28.36 -22.74
CA GLN A 144 7.39 -28.14 -23.77
C GLN A 144 8.52 -27.22 -23.31
N ILE A 145 8.17 -26.11 -22.66
CA ILE A 145 9.19 -25.18 -22.16
C ILE A 145 10.00 -25.85 -21.05
N ALA A 146 9.37 -26.64 -20.18
CA ALA A 146 10.06 -27.37 -19.13
C ALA A 146 11.01 -28.44 -19.69
N THR A 147 10.61 -29.21 -20.72
CA THR A 147 11.48 -30.22 -21.35
C THR A 147 12.64 -29.58 -22.11
N ALA A 148 12.38 -28.50 -22.86
CA ALA A 148 13.42 -27.76 -23.58
C ALA A 148 14.48 -27.17 -22.63
N THR A 149 14.08 -26.75 -21.43
CA THR A 149 14.98 -26.22 -20.40
C THR A 149 15.90 -27.31 -19.82
N ASN A 150 15.43 -28.56 -19.76
CA ASN A 150 16.19 -29.68 -19.19
C ASN A 150 17.16 -30.35 -20.20
N SER A 151 16.91 -30.24 -21.50
CA SER A 151 17.73 -30.89 -22.54
C SER A 151 18.96 -30.09 -22.99
N TYR A 152 19.02 -28.78 -22.72
CA TYR A 152 20.12 -27.91 -23.17
C TYR A 152 20.64 -27.02 -22.04
N SER A 153 21.40 -27.61 -21.12
CA SER A 153 22.29 -26.84 -20.24
C SER A 153 23.58 -26.51 -21.02
N GLY A 154 23.72 -25.26 -21.45
CA GLY A 154 24.95 -24.73 -22.05
C GLY A 154 24.76 -24.11 -23.44
N MET A 155 24.92 -22.78 -23.51
CA MET A 155 25.29 -21.99 -24.70
C MET A 155 24.26 -21.34 -25.65
N LEU A 156 22.93 -21.53 -25.55
CA LEU A 156 21.99 -20.83 -26.50
C LEU A 156 20.80 -20.07 -25.90
N VAL A 157 20.73 -19.86 -24.59
CA VAL A 157 19.60 -19.10 -23.98
C VAL A 157 19.80 -17.57 -24.01
N SER A 158 20.88 -17.08 -24.63
CA SER A 158 21.36 -15.71 -24.37
C SER A 158 20.62 -14.57 -25.07
N HIS A 159 19.79 -14.76 -26.11
CA HIS A 159 19.24 -13.60 -26.84
C HIS A 159 17.76 -13.66 -27.30
N GLY A 160 16.98 -14.70 -26.95
CA GLY A 160 15.60 -14.85 -27.48
C GLY A 160 14.46 -15.08 -26.48
N ALA A 161 14.74 -15.37 -25.20
CA ALA A 161 13.74 -15.85 -24.24
C ALA A 161 13.32 -14.84 -23.15
N ILE A 162 13.99 -13.69 -23.11
CA ILE A 162 13.72 -12.60 -22.16
C ILE A 162 12.89 -11.56 -22.92
N SER A 163 11.64 -11.33 -22.49
CA SER A 163 10.88 -10.20 -23.04
C SER A 163 11.63 -8.89 -22.76
N SER A 164 11.36 -7.83 -23.50
CA SER A 164 11.84 -6.46 -23.19
C SER A 164 11.50 -5.93 -21.77
N ALA A 165 10.79 -6.71 -20.95
CA ALA A 165 10.55 -6.45 -19.53
C ALA A 165 11.41 -7.30 -18.56
N GLY A 166 12.40 -8.06 -19.03
CA GLY A 166 13.31 -8.84 -18.18
C GLY A 166 12.71 -10.12 -17.57
N VAL A 167 11.41 -10.38 -17.73
CA VAL A 167 10.72 -11.52 -17.10
C VAL A 167 10.80 -12.77 -17.99
N PRO A 168 11.25 -13.92 -17.47
CA PRO A 168 11.27 -15.20 -18.17
C PRO A 168 9.89 -15.62 -18.69
N LEU A 169 9.85 -16.20 -19.90
CA LEU A 169 8.62 -16.69 -20.50
C LEU A 169 7.94 -17.78 -19.63
N THR A 170 8.73 -18.68 -19.03
CA THR A 170 8.28 -19.71 -18.08
C THR A 170 7.40 -19.13 -16.98
N ALA A 171 7.89 -18.09 -16.30
CA ALA A 171 7.15 -17.41 -15.23
C ALA A 171 5.80 -16.87 -15.73
N ARG A 172 5.79 -16.26 -16.93
CA ARG A 172 4.57 -15.71 -17.55
C ARG A 172 3.56 -16.80 -17.90
N VAL A 173 4.01 -17.96 -18.36
CA VAL A 173 3.16 -19.11 -18.67
C VAL A 173 2.53 -19.65 -17.39
N TYR A 174 3.33 -19.94 -16.36
CA TYR A 174 2.82 -20.44 -15.08
C TYR A 174 1.84 -19.49 -14.39
N LEU A 175 2.10 -18.18 -14.42
CA LEU A 175 1.16 -17.19 -13.88
C LEU A 175 -0.17 -17.22 -14.65
N THR A 176 -0.11 -17.35 -15.98
CA THR A 176 -1.29 -17.40 -16.83
C THR A 176 -2.09 -18.67 -16.57
N LEU A 177 -1.42 -19.83 -16.47
CA LEU A 177 -2.02 -21.11 -16.13
C LEU A 177 -2.81 -21.06 -14.82
N ALA A 178 -2.15 -20.58 -13.76
CA ALA A 178 -2.78 -20.47 -12.45
C ALA A 178 -4.03 -19.57 -12.48
N SER A 179 -3.94 -18.42 -13.15
CA SER A 179 -5.06 -17.49 -13.27
C SER A 179 -6.25 -18.07 -14.05
N TRP A 180 -5.97 -18.84 -15.11
CA TRP A 180 -7.01 -19.44 -15.94
C TRP A 180 -7.65 -20.65 -15.27
N LYS A 181 -6.86 -21.51 -14.63
CA LYS A 181 -7.40 -22.62 -13.83
C LYS A 181 -8.31 -22.08 -12.73
N ARG A 182 -7.91 -21.02 -12.03
CA ARG A 182 -8.76 -20.36 -11.02
C ARG A 182 -10.08 -19.83 -11.59
N ALA A 183 -10.05 -19.24 -12.79
CA ALA A 183 -11.25 -18.71 -13.45
C ALA A 183 -12.17 -19.81 -13.98
N LEU A 184 -11.61 -20.93 -14.45
CA LEU A 184 -12.34 -22.09 -14.95
C LEU A 184 -12.89 -22.98 -13.82
N SER A 185 -12.31 -22.92 -12.61
CA SER A 185 -12.71 -23.69 -11.43
C SER A 185 -13.27 -22.77 -10.32
N PRO A 186 -14.52 -22.27 -10.43
CA PRO A 186 -15.09 -21.39 -9.43
C PRO A 186 -15.38 -22.09 -8.08
N GLY A 187 -15.62 -23.41 -8.09
CA GLY A 187 -15.92 -24.20 -6.90
C GLY A 187 -14.73 -24.38 -5.94
N LEU A 188 -13.50 -24.31 -6.44
CA LEU A 188 -12.25 -24.55 -5.71
C LEU A 188 -12.30 -25.81 -4.84
N ASP A 189 -12.29 -26.95 -5.51
CA ASP A 189 -11.95 -28.25 -4.93
C ASP A 189 -10.48 -28.31 -4.48
N ASP A 190 -10.18 -29.23 -3.55
CA ASP A 190 -8.86 -29.33 -2.93
C ASP A 190 -7.75 -29.64 -3.96
N ASP A 191 -8.06 -30.42 -5.01
CA ASP A 191 -7.13 -30.72 -6.10
C ASP A 191 -6.82 -29.49 -6.97
N ALA A 192 -7.85 -28.73 -7.36
CA ALA A 192 -7.65 -27.49 -8.11
C ALA A 192 -6.86 -26.45 -7.29
N ILE A 193 -7.07 -26.36 -5.98
CA ILE A 193 -6.29 -25.49 -5.09
C ILE A 193 -4.81 -25.85 -5.19
N GLN A 194 -4.47 -27.15 -5.09
CA GLN A 194 -3.10 -27.61 -5.15
C GLN A 194 -2.44 -27.34 -6.51
N GLU A 195 -3.14 -27.59 -7.62
CA GLU A 195 -2.63 -27.30 -8.97
C GLU A 195 -2.37 -25.81 -9.21
N ILE A 196 -3.29 -24.95 -8.76
CA ILE A 196 -3.16 -23.49 -8.87
C ILE A 196 -1.97 -23.02 -8.03
N LEU A 197 -1.80 -23.53 -6.82
CA LEU A 197 -0.64 -23.21 -5.97
C LEU A 197 0.66 -23.66 -6.63
N VAL A 198 0.78 -24.89 -7.11
CA VAL A 198 1.99 -25.36 -7.78
C VAL A 198 2.35 -24.44 -8.96
N SER A 199 1.34 -24.03 -9.74
CA SER A 199 1.53 -23.10 -10.85
C SER A 199 2.01 -21.72 -10.39
N TYR A 200 1.39 -21.11 -9.37
CA TYR A 200 1.88 -19.84 -8.83
C TYR A 200 3.28 -19.96 -8.20
N LYS A 201 3.60 -21.08 -7.54
CA LYS A 201 4.94 -21.34 -6.95
C LYS A 201 6.00 -21.39 -8.03
N ASN A 202 5.73 -22.09 -9.11
CA ASN A 202 6.67 -22.19 -10.23
C ASN A 202 6.86 -20.83 -10.91
N ALA A 203 5.82 -19.98 -10.94
CA ALA A 203 5.95 -18.60 -11.42
C ALA A 203 6.88 -17.76 -10.53
N THR A 204 6.76 -17.85 -9.21
CA THR A 204 7.62 -17.10 -8.26
C THR A 204 9.05 -17.62 -8.23
N LEU A 205 9.26 -18.93 -8.38
CA LEU A 205 10.60 -19.53 -8.50
C LEU A 205 11.30 -19.16 -9.80
N SER A 206 10.54 -19.10 -10.90
CA SER A 206 11.08 -18.73 -12.23
C SER A 206 11.47 -17.26 -12.32
N ALA A 207 10.83 -16.36 -11.56
CA ALA A 207 11.11 -14.94 -11.57
C ALA A 207 10.99 -14.34 -10.17
N LYS A 208 12.08 -14.38 -9.40
CA LYS A 208 12.10 -13.94 -8.00
C LYS A 208 11.79 -12.45 -7.82
N ASP A 209 12.22 -11.60 -8.76
CA ASP A 209 12.04 -10.15 -8.67
C ASP A 209 10.70 -9.69 -9.29
N TRP A 210 9.82 -10.63 -9.66
CA TRP A 210 8.55 -10.31 -10.30
C TRP A 210 7.41 -10.16 -9.29
N GLY A 211 7.25 -8.94 -8.77
CA GLY A 211 6.24 -8.61 -7.75
C GLY A 211 4.82 -9.05 -8.10
N LYS A 212 4.42 -9.02 -9.38
CA LYS A 212 3.08 -9.48 -9.80
C LYS A 212 2.82 -10.96 -9.50
N ALA A 213 3.83 -11.82 -9.63
CA ALA A 213 3.69 -13.23 -9.31
C ALA A 213 3.52 -13.45 -7.81
N TRP A 214 4.33 -12.76 -7.00
CA TRP A 214 4.21 -12.78 -5.54
C TRP A 214 2.88 -12.24 -5.04
N HIS A 215 2.39 -11.14 -5.63
CA HIS A 215 1.06 -10.60 -5.37
C HIS A 215 -0.05 -11.62 -5.63
N SER A 216 -0.01 -12.28 -6.80
CA SER A 216 -1.02 -13.27 -7.18
C SER A 216 -0.96 -14.52 -6.30
N TRP A 217 0.25 -14.95 -5.94
CA TRP A 217 0.49 -16.01 -4.95
C TRP A 217 -0.13 -15.64 -3.59
N ALA A 218 0.14 -14.45 -3.07
CA ALA A 218 -0.33 -14.01 -1.77
C ALA A 218 -1.86 -13.88 -1.71
N LEU A 219 -2.44 -13.29 -2.76
CA LEU A 219 -3.89 -13.19 -2.93
C LEU A 219 -4.57 -14.55 -2.91
N PHE A 220 -4.03 -15.51 -3.68
CA PHE A 220 -4.63 -16.83 -3.76
C PHE A 220 -4.54 -17.57 -2.43
N ASN A 221 -3.40 -17.49 -1.73
CA ASN A 221 -3.27 -18.09 -0.40
C ASN A 221 -4.21 -17.44 0.63
N THR A 222 -4.46 -16.13 0.54
CA THR A 222 -5.41 -15.43 1.42
C THR A 222 -6.85 -15.92 1.17
N GLU A 223 -7.24 -16.11 -0.09
CA GLU A 223 -8.53 -16.68 -0.46
C GLU A 223 -8.69 -18.12 0.05
N VAL A 224 -7.69 -18.97 -0.20
CA VAL A 224 -7.71 -20.37 0.24
C VAL A 224 -7.78 -20.48 1.76
N MET A 225 -6.99 -19.67 2.47
CA MET A 225 -7.06 -19.56 3.92
C MET A 225 -8.48 -19.22 4.40
N SER A 226 -9.07 -18.14 3.87
CA SER A 226 -10.42 -17.71 4.24
C SER A 226 -11.46 -18.81 4.03
N ARG A 227 -11.33 -19.58 2.94
CA ARG A 227 -12.21 -20.71 2.63
C ARG A 227 -12.09 -21.83 3.67
N TYR A 228 -10.88 -22.23 4.07
CA TYR A 228 -10.70 -23.26 5.11
C TYR A 228 -11.11 -22.79 6.50
N THR A 229 -10.93 -21.50 6.82
CA THR A 229 -11.44 -20.90 8.06
C THR A 229 -12.97 -20.98 8.12
N LEU A 230 -13.67 -20.63 7.03
CA LEU A 230 -15.13 -20.73 6.94
C LEU A 230 -15.64 -22.18 7.00
N ARG A 231 -14.85 -23.15 6.54
CA ARG A 231 -15.14 -24.59 6.66
C ARG A 231 -14.82 -25.18 8.05
N GLY A 232 -14.38 -24.37 9.01
CA GLY A 232 -14.07 -24.83 10.36
C GLY A 232 -12.77 -25.64 10.47
N ARG A 233 -11.82 -25.49 9.53
CA ARG A 233 -10.49 -26.14 9.54
C ARG A 233 -9.35 -25.12 9.69
N PRO A 234 -9.21 -24.48 10.88
CA PRO A 234 -8.20 -23.44 11.12
C PRO A 234 -6.76 -23.99 11.13
N ASP A 235 -6.58 -25.28 11.44
CA ASP A 235 -5.32 -26.01 11.39
C ASP A 235 -4.71 -26.02 9.98
N ILE A 236 -5.55 -26.26 8.96
CA ILE A 236 -5.15 -26.23 7.56
C ILE A 236 -4.95 -24.78 7.10
N ALA A 237 -5.82 -23.86 7.54
CA ALA A 237 -5.72 -22.44 7.20
C ALA A 237 -4.38 -21.83 7.62
N GLY A 238 -3.80 -22.28 8.74
CA GLY A 238 -2.48 -21.87 9.26
C GLY A 238 -1.37 -21.86 8.21
N LYS A 239 -1.26 -22.93 7.42
CA LYS A 239 -0.22 -23.10 6.39
C LYS A 239 -0.32 -22.05 5.28
N TYR A 240 -1.55 -21.71 4.91
CA TYR A 240 -1.82 -20.71 3.87
C TYR A 240 -1.58 -19.28 4.38
N VAL A 241 -1.72 -19.02 5.69
CA VAL A 241 -1.34 -17.73 6.29
C VAL A 241 0.13 -17.45 6.07
N VAL A 242 0.99 -18.42 6.42
CA VAL A 242 2.45 -18.29 6.31
C VAL A 242 2.85 -18.05 4.86
N ALA A 243 2.24 -18.78 3.91
CA ALA A 243 2.47 -18.61 2.49
C ALA A 243 2.00 -17.23 1.97
N ALA A 244 0.86 -16.74 2.45
CA ALA A 244 0.33 -15.42 2.08
C ALA A 244 1.21 -14.28 2.63
N VAL A 245 1.58 -14.34 3.91
CA VAL A 245 2.48 -13.37 4.56
C VAL A 245 3.81 -13.29 3.82
N THR A 246 4.43 -14.44 3.55
CA THR A 246 5.67 -14.52 2.78
C THR A 246 5.51 -13.88 1.39
N GLY A 247 4.41 -14.19 0.71
CA GLY A 247 4.11 -13.63 -0.61
C GLY A 247 3.96 -12.11 -0.61
N TYR A 248 3.22 -11.54 0.36
CA TYR A 248 3.07 -10.10 0.46
C TYR A 248 4.41 -9.40 0.71
N PHE A 249 5.27 -9.93 1.59
CA PHE A 249 6.60 -9.37 1.80
C PHE A 249 7.44 -9.29 0.52
N TYR A 250 7.49 -10.38 -0.27
CA TYR A 250 8.20 -10.35 -1.56
C TYR A 250 7.54 -9.41 -2.58
N SER A 251 6.21 -9.35 -2.62
CA SER A 251 5.48 -8.42 -3.48
C SER A 251 5.86 -6.97 -3.18
N ILE A 252 5.82 -6.59 -1.90
CA ILE A 252 6.17 -5.25 -1.40
C ILE A 252 7.64 -4.94 -1.66
N ALA A 253 8.54 -5.90 -1.41
CA ALA A 253 9.97 -5.74 -1.69
C ALA A 253 10.23 -5.47 -3.18
N CYS A 254 9.56 -6.18 -4.09
CA CYS A 254 9.67 -5.96 -5.54
C CYS A 254 9.05 -4.62 -5.97
N ALA A 255 7.99 -4.14 -5.31
CA ALA A 255 7.39 -2.85 -5.62
C ALA A 255 8.37 -1.69 -5.32
N SER A 256 9.16 -1.83 -4.25
CA SER A 256 10.17 -0.84 -3.83
C SER A 256 11.30 -0.59 -4.84
N THR A 257 11.46 -1.46 -5.84
CA THR A 257 12.48 -1.33 -6.90
C THR A 257 11.90 -0.87 -8.23
N THR A 258 10.58 -0.97 -8.44
CA THR A 258 10.00 -0.84 -9.78
C THR A 258 8.99 0.30 -9.94
N LYS A 259 8.17 0.62 -8.93
CA LYS A 259 6.98 1.49 -9.13
C LYS A 259 6.54 2.40 -7.98
N GLY A 260 7.32 2.49 -6.89
CA GLY A 260 6.97 3.36 -5.76
C GLY A 260 5.94 2.76 -4.80
N VAL A 261 5.58 3.52 -3.76
CA VAL A 261 4.83 3.01 -2.60
C VAL A 261 3.34 2.79 -2.88
N ASP A 262 2.73 3.59 -3.75
CA ASP A 262 1.26 3.60 -3.98
C ASP A 262 0.72 2.27 -4.52
N ASP A 263 1.45 1.63 -5.45
CA ASP A 263 1.08 0.32 -6.03
C ASP A 263 1.17 -0.82 -4.98
N SER A 264 1.87 -0.62 -3.86
CA SER A 264 2.08 -1.63 -2.82
C SER A 264 1.19 -1.47 -1.60
N LEU A 265 0.47 -0.34 -1.47
CA LEU A 265 -0.33 -0.02 -0.28
C LEU A 265 -1.38 -1.10 0.01
N GLN A 266 -2.03 -1.63 -1.02
CA GLN A 266 -3.02 -2.71 -0.85
C GLN A 266 -2.39 -3.97 -0.26
N ASP A 267 -1.18 -4.32 -0.69
CA ASP A 267 -0.46 -5.49 -0.19
C ASP A 267 0.02 -5.29 1.24
N ILE A 268 0.48 -4.09 1.58
CA ILE A 268 0.86 -3.74 2.96
C ILE A 268 -0.37 -3.83 3.88
N LEU A 269 -1.51 -3.27 3.51
CA LEU A 269 -2.73 -3.32 4.33
C LEU A 269 -3.25 -4.75 4.52
N ARG A 270 -3.16 -5.60 3.49
CA ARG A 270 -3.51 -7.03 3.58
C ARG A 270 -2.53 -7.78 4.49
N LEU A 271 -1.23 -7.48 4.39
CA LEU A 271 -0.23 -8.02 5.29
C LEU A 271 -0.49 -7.62 6.75
N LEU A 272 -0.82 -6.35 7.03
CA LEU A 272 -1.17 -5.89 8.38
C LEU A 272 -2.41 -6.63 8.91
N THR A 273 -3.40 -6.87 8.05
CA THR A 273 -4.60 -7.65 8.41
C THR A 273 -4.23 -9.07 8.83
N LEU A 274 -3.39 -9.76 8.06
CA LEU A 274 -2.92 -11.10 8.41
C LEU A 274 -2.07 -11.09 9.69
N TRP A 275 -1.20 -10.10 9.84
CA TRP A 275 -0.35 -9.95 11.01
C TRP A 275 -1.17 -9.76 12.28
N PHE A 276 -2.11 -8.82 12.31
CA PHE A 276 -2.86 -8.53 13.53
C PHE A 276 -3.84 -9.64 13.91
N ASN A 277 -4.31 -10.42 12.95
CA ASN A 277 -5.24 -11.52 13.20
C ASN A 277 -4.54 -12.85 13.52
N HIS A 278 -3.37 -13.12 12.93
CA HIS A 278 -2.71 -14.44 12.99
C HIS A 278 -1.25 -14.40 13.47
N GLY A 279 -0.69 -13.23 13.77
CA GLY A 279 0.71 -13.06 14.16
C GLY A 279 1.09 -13.70 15.50
N ALA A 280 0.12 -14.18 16.27
CA ALA A 280 0.32 -14.94 17.50
C ALA A 280 0.86 -16.36 17.25
N THR A 281 0.65 -16.90 16.04
CA THR A 281 1.07 -18.25 15.69
C THR A 281 2.56 -18.27 15.40
N SER A 282 3.30 -19.19 16.02
CA SER A 282 4.78 -19.29 15.93
C SER A 282 5.30 -19.25 14.49
N GLU A 283 4.71 -20.05 13.58
CA GLU A 283 5.13 -20.08 12.17
C GLU A 283 4.91 -18.73 11.45
N VAL A 284 3.84 -18.00 11.81
CA VAL A 284 3.53 -16.68 11.24
C VAL A 284 4.46 -15.63 11.82
N GLN A 285 4.76 -15.68 13.11
CA GLN A 285 5.76 -14.80 13.76
C GLN A 285 7.12 -14.92 13.06
N MET A 286 7.63 -16.15 12.86
CA MET A 286 8.91 -16.37 12.18
C MET A 286 8.91 -15.80 10.75
N ALA A 287 7.79 -15.93 10.04
CA ALA A 287 7.63 -15.36 8.70
C ALA A 287 7.60 -13.82 8.73
N LEU A 288 6.99 -13.22 9.74
CA LEU A 288 6.95 -11.76 9.95
C LEU A 288 8.32 -11.19 10.27
N GLU A 289 9.04 -11.79 11.23
CA GLU A 289 10.40 -11.36 11.61
C GLU A 289 11.34 -11.39 10.41
N LYS A 290 11.35 -12.50 9.65
CA LYS A 290 12.11 -12.60 8.40
C LYS A 290 11.66 -11.54 7.39
N GLY A 291 10.35 -11.38 7.21
CA GLY A 291 9.77 -10.44 6.25
C GLY A 291 10.09 -8.97 6.54
N PHE A 292 10.12 -8.55 7.81
CA PHE A 292 10.49 -7.20 8.20
C PHE A 292 11.92 -6.84 7.77
N THR A 293 12.83 -7.81 7.64
CA THR A 293 14.19 -7.56 7.13
C THR A 293 14.24 -7.37 5.61
N LEU A 294 13.26 -7.92 4.88
CA LEU A 294 13.21 -7.88 3.41
C LEU A 294 12.70 -6.54 2.87
N VAL A 295 11.76 -5.90 3.58
CA VAL A 295 11.09 -4.67 3.14
C VAL A 295 11.84 -3.44 3.64
N LYS A 296 12.10 -2.49 2.73
CA LYS A 296 12.73 -1.20 3.05
C LYS A 296 11.89 -0.40 4.05
N ILE A 297 12.53 0.39 4.90
CA ILE A 297 11.87 1.10 6.02
C ILE A 297 10.84 2.11 5.48
N GLU A 298 11.12 2.74 4.35
CA GLU A 298 10.28 3.77 3.72
C GLU A 298 8.89 3.26 3.36
N MET A 299 8.76 1.96 3.06
CA MET A 299 7.48 1.34 2.70
C MET A 299 6.49 1.35 3.87
N TRP A 300 6.97 1.36 5.11
CA TRP A 300 6.12 1.34 6.31
C TRP A 300 5.58 2.72 6.68
N LEU A 301 6.18 3.81 6.17
CA LEU A 301 5.84 5.18 6.56
C LEU A 301 4.38 5.51 6.26
N VAL A 302 3.87 5.05 5.12
CA VAL A 302 2.48 5.30 4.67
C VAL A 302 1.45 4.60 5.57
N VAL A 303 1.85 3.55 6.29
CA VAL A 303 0.96 2.76 7.16
C VAL A 303 1.23 2.92 8.66
N LEU A 304 2.04 3.92 9.05
CA LEU A 304 2.31 4.23 10.45
C LEU A 304 1.04 4.43 11.29
N PRO A 305 -0.01 5.15 10.81
CA PRO A 305 -1.25 5.30 11.58
C PRO A 305 -1.90 3.95 11.95
N GLN A 306 -1.93 2.99 11.02
CA GLN A 306 -2.53 1.68 11.22
C GLN A 306 -1.71 0.82 12.19
N ILE A 307 -0.38 0.92 12.16
CA ILE A 307 0.52 0.22 13.09
C ILE A 307 0.36 0.80 14.50
N ILE A 308 0.42 2.13 14.63
CA ILE A 308 0.29 2.82 15.93
C ILE A 308 -1.10 2.64 16.51
N ALA A 309 -2.15 2.55 15.69
CA ALA A 309 -3.49 2.20 16.15
C ALA A 309 -3.51 0.89 16.96
N ARG A 310 -2.64 -0.08 16.63
CA ARG A 310 -2.56 -1.40 17.29
C ARG A 310 -1.40 -1.56 18.28
N ILE A 311 -0.71 -0.48 18.65
CA ILE A 311 0.46 -0.52 19.57
C ILE A 311 0.17 -1.17 20.94
N HIS A 312 -1.09 -1.19 21.36
CA HIS A 312 -1.57 -1.73 22.64
C HIS A 312 -2.32 -3.05 22.49
N SER A 313 -1.98 -3.85 21.47
CA SER A 313 -2.58 -5.17 21.25
C SER A 313 -2.55 -6.03 22.51
N ASN A 314 -3.65 -6.73 22.80
CA ASN A 314 -3.75 -7.66 23.93
C ASN A 314 -2.81 -8.86 23.75
N ASN A 315 -2.47 -9.22 22.52
CA ASN A 315 -1.53 -10.29 22.25
C ASN A 315 -0.09 -9.80 22.44
N ARG A 316 0.63 -10.42 23.38
CA ARG A 316 2.01 -10.07 23.73
C ARG A 316 2.97 -10.18 22.53
N ILE A 317 2.90 -11.27 21.77
CA ILE A 317 3.78 -11.51 20.62
C ILE A 317 3.58 -10.42 19.56
N VAL A 318 2.32 -10.14 19.20
CA VAL A 318 2.00 -9.09 18.22
C VAL A 318 2.48 -7.72 18.71
N ARG A 319 2.30 -7.41 20.00
CA ARG A 319 2.76 -6.15 20.59
C ARG A 319 4.28 -6.01 20.54
N GLU A 320 5.03 -7.06 20.86
CA GLU A 320 6.50 -7.07 20.79
C GLU A 320 6.98 -6.84 19.34
N LEU A 321 6.39 -7.50 18.35
CA LEU A 321 6.69 -7.28 16.93
C LEU A 321 6.39 -5.83 16.48
N ILE A 322 5.27 -5.25 16.94
CA ILE A 322 4.92 -3.85 16.61
C ILE A 322 5.98 -2.92 17.18
N GLN A 323 6.34 -3.09 18.46
CA GLN A 323 7.34 -2.26 19.09
C GLN A 323 8.70 -2.39 18.41
N GLU A 324 9.12 -3.60 18.04
CA GLU A 324 10.38 -3.84 17.33
C GLU A 324 10.40 -3.10 15.98
N LEU A 325 9.33 -3.23 15.19
CA LEU A 325 9.19 -2.54 13.91
C LEU A 325 9.20 -1.02 14.08
N LEU A 326 8.45 -0.48 15.04
CA LEU A 326 8.41 0.96 15.29
C LEU A 326 9.77 1.50 15.76
N VAL A 327 10.49 0.77 16.61
CA VAL A 327 11.85 1.15 17.01
C VAL A 327 12.81 1.12 15.81
N ARG A 328 12.69 0.12 14.92
CA ARG A 328 13.48 0.07 13.70
C ARG A 328 13.19 1.24 12.77
N ILE A 329 11.92 1.59 12.58
CA ILE A 329 11.51 2.78 11.81
C ILE A 329 12.06 4.04 12.49
N GLY A 330 11.90 4.18 13.80
CA GLY A 330 12.36 5.34 14.56
C GLY A 330 13.88 5.55 14.54
N LYS A 331 14.68 4.49 14.37
CA LYS A 331 16.13 4.62 14.16
C LYS A 331 16.48 5.20 12.79
N GLY A 332 15.72 4.85 11.75
CA GLY A 332 15.97 5.32 10.36
C GLY A 332 15.29 6.66 10.03
N HIS A 333 14.06 6.85 10.49
CA HIS A 333 13.19 7.98 10.16
C HIS A 333 12.49 8.52 11.43
N PRO A 334 13.24 9.03 12.42
CA PRO A 334 12.65 9.48 13.69
C PRO A 334 11.63 10.60 13.48
N GLN A 335 11.85 11.53 12.54
CA GLN A 335 10.93 12.66 12.29
C GLN A 335 9.53 12.20 11.89
N ALA A 336 9.41 11.13 11.09
CA ALA A 336 8.13 10.61 10.63
C ALA A 336 7.31 9.97 11.76
N LEU A 337 7.98 9.54 12.84
CA LEU A 337 7.37 8.75 13.90
C LEU A 337 7.04 9.56 15.16
N MET A 338 7.72 10.69 15.41
CA MET A 338 7.58 11.43 16.65
C MET A 338 6.16 11.92 16.92
N TYR A 339 5.57 12.75 16.04
CA TYR A 339 4.24 13.31 16.30
C TYR A 339 3.15 12.23 16.47
N PRO A 340 3.06 11.21 15.60
CA PRO A 340 2.11 10.11 15.81
C PRO A 340 2.27 9.37 17.15
N LEU A 341 3.51 9.16 17.62
CA LEU A 341 3.76 8.54 18.92
C LEU A 341 3.46 9.46 20.10
N LEU A 342 3.79 10.75 20.00
CA LEU A 342 3.51 11.72 21.06
C LEU A 342 2.00 11.87 21.31
N VAL A 343 1.20 11.86 20.23
CA VAL A 343 -0.26 11.80 20.34
C VAL A 343 -0.69 10.52 21.07
N ALA A 344 -0.09 9.37 20.75
CA ALA A 344 -0.41 8.12 21.45
C ALA A 344 0.01 8.12 22.94
N CYS A 345 1.07 8.85 23.32
CA CYS A 345 1.51 9.01 24.71
C CYS A 345 0.53 9.86 25.55
N LYS A 346 -0.33 10.65 24.91
CA LYS A 346 -1.39 11.43 25.58
C LYS A 346 -2.75 10.74 25.59
N SER A 347 -2.81 9.46 25.20
CA SER A 347 -4.06 8.70 25.19
C SER A 347 -4.63 8.49 26.60
N ILE A 348 -5.96 8.53 26.71
CA ILE A 348 -6.74 8.16 27.90
C ILE A 348 -6.50 6.68 28.30
N SER A 349 -6.23 5.82 27.31
CA SER A 349 -5.91 4.41 27.58
C SER A 349 -4.49 4.27 28.13
N ILE A 350 -4.39 3.90 29.41
CA ILE A 350 -3.11 3.69 30.10
C ILE A 350 -2.23 2.65 29.37
N LEU A 351 -2.84 1.59 28.82
CA LEU A 351 -2.10 0.57 28.07
C LEU A 351 -1.48 1.14 26.79
N ARG A 352 -2.23 1.99 26.07
CA ARG A 352 -1.75 2.67 24.87
C ARG A 352 -0.66 3.69 25.19
N GLN A 353 -0.87 4.49 26.22
CA GLN A 353 0.12 5.45 26.70
C GLN A 353 1.44 4.75 27.07
N ARG A 354 1.39 3.70 27.91
CA ARG A 354 2.59 2.96 28.33
C ARG A 354 3.33 2.33 27.17
N ALA A 355 2.61 1.69 26.24
CA ALA A 355 3.22 1.06 25.07
C ALA A 355 3.86 2.10 24.13
N ALA A 356 3.24 3.26 23.94
CA ALA A 356 3.80 4.35 23.15
C ALA A 356 5.04 4.97 23.83
N GLN A 357 4.97 5.22 25.14
CA GLN A 357 6.08 5.76 25.92
C GLN A 357 7.29 4.83 25.87
N GLU A 358 7.09 3.52 25.97
CA GLU A 358 8.17 2.53 25.87
C GLU A 358 8.91 2.61 24.52
N VAL A 359 8.19 2.83 23.42
CA VAL A 359 8.78 3.01 22.09
C VAL A 359 9.54 4.34 22.00
N VAL A 360 8.96 5.43 22.52
CA VAL A 360 9.62 6.75 22.57
C VAL A 360 10.92 6.68 23.37
N ASP A 361 10.93 6.01 24.52
CA ASP A 361 12.11 5.86 25.36
C ASP A 361 13.21 5.04 24.66
N LYS A 362 12.83 4.00 23.90
CA LYS A 362 13.76 3.24 23.05
C LYS A 362 14.35 4.10 21.94
N ILE A 363 13.57 4.99 21.33
CA ILE A 363 14.03 5.90 20.26
C ILE A 363 14.91 7.03 20.83
N ARG A 364 14.59 7.54 22.04
CA ARG A 364 15.38 8.57 22.73
C ARG A 364 16.84 8.17 22.92
N LYS A 365 17.11 6.87 23.11
CA LYS A 365 18.49 6.34 23.19
C LYS A 365 19.32 6.60 21.93
N HIS A 366 18.70 6.76 20.76
CA HIS A 366 19.35 7.03 19.49
C HIS A 366 19.22 8.50 19.06
N SER A 367 18.02 9.06 19.19
CA SER A 367 17.66 10.39 18.66
C SER A 367 17.17 11.34 19.76
N GLY A 368 17.83 11.34 20.93
CA GLY A 368 17.35 12.02 22.14
C GLY A 368 17.03 13.50 21.96
N GLY A 369 17.93 14.26 21.35
CA GLY A 369 17.71 15.69 21.09
C GLY A 369 16.45 15.98 20.26
N LEU A 370 16.17 15.16 19.25
CA LEU A 370 14.94 15.30 18.45
C LEU A 370 13.70 14.95 19.28
N VAL A 371 13.76 13.89 20.10
CA VAL A 371 12.64 13.49 20.96
C VAL A 371 12.29 14.62 21.93
N ASP A 372 13.29 15.21 22.58
CA ASP A 372 13.10 16.24 23.59
C ASP A 372 12.57 17.54 22.94
N GLN A 373 13.09 17.91 21.76
CA GLN A 373 12.57 19.03 20.97
C GLN A 373 11.12 18.79 20.53
N ALA A 374 10.80 17.60 19.99
CA ALA A 374 9.46 17.27 19.54
C ALA A 374 8.45 17.25 20.70
N GLN A 375 8.87 16.78 21.88
CA GLN A 375 8.06 16.80 23.09
C GLN A 375 7.77 18.23 23.57
N LEU A 376 8.79 19.09 23.57
CA LEU A 376 8.63 20.50 23.91
C LEU A 376 7.63 21.16 22.95
N VAL A 377 7.85 21.04 21.64
CA VAL A 377 6.97 21.61 20.62
C VAL A 377 5.55 21.06 20.76
N SER A 378 5.37 19.74 20.96
CA SER A 378 4.05 19.15 21.13
C SER A 378 3.34 19.66 22.40
N LYS A 379 4.05 19.83 23.53
CA LYS A 379 3.47 20.35 24.77
C LYS A 379 3.01 21.79 24.57
N GLU A 380 3.87 22.63 24.00
CA GLU A 380 3.56 24.06 23.85
C GLU A 380 2.53 24.31 22.75
N LEU A 381 2.49 23.52 21.67
CA LEU A 381 1.40 23.61 20.68
C LEU A 381 0.04 23.26 21.28
N ILE A 382 -0.04 22.29 22.21
CA ILE A 382 -1.29 21.98 22.91
C ILE A 382 -1.67 23.16 23.83
N ARG A 383 -0.71 23.75 24.54
CA ARG A 383 -0.95 24.91 25.42
C ARG A 383 -1.46 26.13 24.64
N VAL A 384 -0.92 26.38 23.45
CA VAL A 384 -1.32 27.52 22.61
C VAL A 384 -2.66 27.27 21.92
N ALA A 385 -3.02 26.01 21.66
CA ALA A 385 -4.27 25.66 21.01
C ALA A 385 -5.51 25.78 21.93
N ILE A 386 -5.32 25.70 23.25
CA ILE A 386 -6.39 25.86 24.23
C ILE A 386 -5.83 26.61 25.45
N LEU A 387 -6.18 27.88 25.57
CA LEU A 387 -5.77 28.78 26.64
C LEU A 387 -6.62 28.52 27.90
N TRP A 388 -6.09 28.91 29.07
CA TRP A 388 -6.78 28.69 30.34
C TRP A 388 -8.18 29.31 30.37
N HIS A 389 -8.37 30.49 29.78
CA HIS A 389 -9.69 31.12 29.76
C HIS A 389 -10.70 30.33 28.91
N GLU A 390 -10.31 29.77 27.76
CA GLU A 390 -11.15 28.92 26.92
C GLU A 390 -11.51 27.63 27.65
N MET A 391 -10.52 26.98 28.30
CA MET A 391 -10.75 25.78 29.12
C MET A 391 -11.73 26.04 30.26
N TRP A 392 -11.57 27.16 30.96
CA TRP A 392 -12.46 27.54 32.06
C TRP A 392 -13.85 27.91 31.53
N HIS A 393 -13.96 28.64 30.42
CA HIS A 393 -15.24 29.03 29.84
C HIS A 393 -16.08 27.79 29.45
N GLU A 394 -15.51 26.88 28.65
CA GLU A 394 -16.18 25.63 28.23
C GLU A 394 -16.59 24.78 29.43
N ALA A 395 -15.70 24.60 30.40
CA ALA A 395 -15.98 23.78 31.58
C ALA A 395 -17.02 24.40 32.50
N LEU A 396 -17.06 25.72 32.64
CA LEU A 396 -18.05 26.41 33.47
C LEU A 396 -19.44 26.37 32.80
N GLU A 397 -19.52 26.47 31.48
CA GLU A 397 -20.77 26.29 30.73
C GLU A 397 -21.31 24.85 30.90
N GLU A 398 -20.44 23.85 30.75
CA GLU A 398 -20.80 22.44 30.94
C GLU A 398 -21.18 22.13 32.39
N ALA A 399 -20.44 22.67 33.37
CA ALA A 399 -20.78 22.57 34.79
C ALA A 399 -22.15 23.21 35.09
N SER A 400 -22.45 24.37 34.50
CA SER A 400 -23.74 25.04 34.64
C SER A 400 -24.88 24.19 34.05
N ARG A 401 -24.68 23.60 32.87
CA ARG A 401 -25.63 22.68 32.22
C ARG A 401 -25.94 21.47 33.10
N MET A 402 -24.92 20.86 33.70
CA MET A 402 -25.10 19.71 34.61
C MET A 402 -25.84 20.10 35.90
N TYR A 403 -25.53 21.27 36.47
CA TYR A 403 -26.13 21.71 37.73
C TYR A 403 -27.60 22.15 37.57
N PHE A 404 -27.90 23.02 36.60
CA PHE A 404 -29.25 23.57 36.42
C PHE A 404 -30.16 22.70 35.53
N GLY A 405 -29.60 22.06 34.51
CA GLY A 405 -30.36 21.27 33.55
C GLY A 405 -30.60 19.83 34.02
N GLU A 406 -29.53 19.16 34.44
CA GLU A 406 -29.57 17.72 34.77
C GLU A 406 -29.65 17.44 36.27
N HIS A 407 -29.48 18.46 37.12
CA HIS A 407 -29.34 18.33 38.59
C HIS A 407 -28.24 17.33 39.01
N ASN A 408 -27.18 17.20 38.20
CA ASN A 408 -26.08 16.29 38.42
C ASN A 408 -24.88 17.03 39.06
N ILE A 409 -24.90 17.12 40.39
CA ILE A 409 -23.89 17.87 41.16
C ILE A 409 -22.54 17.15 41.16
N ASP A 410 -22.53 15.82 41.28
CA ASP A 410 -21.30 15.03 41.23
C ASP A 410 -20.60 15.15 39.88
N GLY A 411 -21.36 15.17 38.78
CA GLY A 411 -20.85 15.43 37.43
C GLY A 411 -20.23 16.83 37.32
N MET A 412 -20.93 17.86 37.78
CA MET A 412 -20.43 19.25 37.80
C MET A 412 -19.10 19.35 38.56
N LEU A 413 -19.00 18.75 39.75
CA LEU A 413 -17.75 18.75 40.53
C LEU A 413 -16.61 18.04 39.79
N ALA A 414 -16.89 16.90 39.15
CA ALA A 414 -15.91 16.14 38.38
C ALA A 414 -15.38 16.91 37.15
N VAL A 415 -16.18 17.82 36.57
CA VAL A 415 -15.74 18.71 35.48
C VAL A 415 -14.79 19.80 35.98
N LEU A 416 -15.05 20.40 37.14
CA LEU A 416 -14.27 21.52 37.68
C LEU A 416 -12.98 21.10 38.42
N GLU A 417 -12.98 19.94 39.07
CA GLU A 417 -11.86 19.45 39.90
C GLU A 417 -10.50 19.40 39.14
N PRO A 418 -10.42 18.90 37.89
CA PRO A 418 -9.17 18.92 37.11
C PRO A 418 -8.63 20.33 36.80
N LEU A 419 -9.51 21.32 36.66
CA LEU A 419 -9.13 22.71 36.38
C LEU A 419 -8.61 23.43 37.63
N HIS A 420 -9.21 23.17 38.79
CA HIS A 420 -8.65 23.66 40.06
C HIS A 420 -7.28 23.04 40.32
N ALA A 421 -7.11 21.73 40.08
CA ALA A 421 -5.79 21.09 40.15
C ALA A 421 -4.78 21.69 39.15
N MET A 422 -5.24 22.25 38.02
CA MET A 422 -4.39 22.99 37.10
C MET A 422 -3.93 24.33 37.69
N LEU A 423 -4.82 25.08 38.34
CA LEU A 423 -4.46 26.34 39.03
C LEU A 423 -3.48 26.11 40.17
N GLU A 424 -3.65 25.04 40.95
CA GLU A 424 -2.75 24.68 42.06
C GLU A 424 -1.32 24.39 41.60
N ARG A 425 -1.13 23.87 40.38
CA ARG A 425 0.21 23.67 39.80
C ARG A 425 0.95 24.99 39.52
N GLY A 426 0.23 26.11 39.45
CA GLY A 426 0.77 27.44 39.19
C GLY A 426 0.92 27.75 37.70
N ALA A 427 1.09 29.03 37.40
CA ALA A 427 1.31 29.52 36.04
C ALA A 427 2.75 29.28 35.57
N GLU A 428 2.89 28.78 34.34
CA GLU A 428 4.17 28.63 33.65
C GLU A 428 4.40 29.75 32.62
N THR A 429 3.35 30.45 32.16
CA THR A 429 3.44 31.51 31.15
C THR A 429 2.92 32.88 31.61
N ILE A 430 3.23 33.93 30.85
CA ILE A 430 2.78 35.30 31.16
C ILE A 430 1.24 35.39 31.09
N LYS A 431 0.61 34.82 30.05
CA LYS A 431 -0.85 34.82 29.90
C LYS A 431 -1.54 34.06 31.04
N GLU A 432 -0.97 32.93 31.48
CA GLU A 432 -1.47 32.20 32.66
C GLU A 432 -1.34 33.01 33.94
N ASN A 433 -0.22 33.73 34.13
CA ASN A 433 -0.06 34.64 35.27
C ASN A 433 -1.10 35.77 35.25
N THR A 434 -1.37 36.36 34.07
CA THR A 434 -2.42 37.38 33.93
C THR A 434 -3.80 36.81 34.27
N PHE A 435 -4.08 35.56 33.87
CA PHE A 435 -5.33 34.88 34.21
C PHE A 435 -5.47 34.68 35.73
N ILE A 436 -4.43 34.19 36.40
CA ILE A 436 -4.44 34.03 37.87
C ILE A 436 -4.62 35.36 38.58
N GLN A 437 -3.94 36.42 38.10
CA GLN A 437 -4.08 37.76 38.68
C GLN A 437 -5.50 38.32 38.54
N ALA A 438 -6.18 38.01 37.44
CA ALA A 438 -7.55 38.47 37.19
C ALA A 438 -8.61 37.65 37.92
N TYR A 439 -8.55 36.32 37.86
CA TYR A 439 -9.65 35.43 38.28
C TYR A 439 -9.26 34.42 39.37
N GLY A 440 -7.98 34.31 39.72
CA GLY A 440 -7.47 33.25 40.59
C GLY A 440 -8.09 33.25 41.99
N HIS A 441 -8.32 34.44 42.58
CA HIS A 441 -8.96 34.56 43.89
C HIS A 441 -10.39 34.03 43.88
N GLU A 442 -11.20 34.47 42.91
CA GLU A 442 -12.60 34.08 42.78
C GLU A 442 -12.75 32.57 42.49
N LEU A 443 -11.85 32.02 41.65
CA LEU A 443 -11.81 30.58 41.37
C LEU A 443 -11.39 29.76 42.59
N LEU A 444 -10.45 30.24 43.41
CA LEU A 444 -10.07 29.56 44.65
C LEU A 444 -11.20 29.58 45.69
N GLU A 445 -11.88 30.71 45.86
CA GLU A 445 -13.04 30.82 46.75
C GLU A 445 -14.18 29.89 46.30
N ALA A 446 -14.45 29.83 44.99
CA ALA A 446 -15.37 28.88 44.41
C ALA A 446 -14.97 27.42 44.70
N HIS A 447 -13.67 27.09 44.62
CA HIS A 447 -13.18 25.75 44.94
C HIS A 447 -13.42 25.38 46.41
N GLU A 448 -13.13 26.30 47.33
CA GLU A 448 -13.37 26.08 48.76
C GLU A 448 -14.84 25.82 49.07
N CYS A 449 -15.75 26.56 48.42
CA CYS A 449 -17.19 26.33 48.54
C CYS A 449 -17.60 24.95 47.95
N CYS A 450 -17.02 24.52 46.83
CA CYS A 450 -17.22 23.16 46.31
C CYS A 450 -16.76 22.07 47.30
N LEU A 451 -15.61 22.27 47.95
CA LEU A 451 -15.09 21.34 48.96
C LEU A 451 -15.95 21.31 50.23
N LYS A 452 -16.43 22.48 50.69
CA LYS A 452 -17.36 22.59 51.82
C LYS A 452 -18.66 21.86 51.52
N TYR A 453 -19.23 22.03 50.33
CA TYR A 453 -20.40 21.28 49.89
C TYR A 453 -20.16 19.76 49.95
N ARG A 454 -19.01 19.28 49.48
CA ARG A 454 -18.66 17.85 49.54
C ARG A 454 -18.61 17.30 50.98
N ALA A 455 -18.32 18.16 51.95
CA ALA A 455 -18.25 17.81 53.36
C ALA A 455 -19.59 17.96 54.12
N THR A 456 -20.40 18.99 53.80
CA THR A 456 -21.61 19.34 54.55
C THR A 456 -22.91 18.97 53.85
N GLY A 457 -22.92 18.87 52.51
CA GLY A 457 -24.11 18.66 51.68
C GLY A 457 -25.04 19.88 51.59
N GLU A 458 -24.59 21.07 51.98
CA GLU A 458 -25.44 22.28 52.02
C GLU A 458 -25.47 23.04 50.68
N ASP A 459 -26.63 23.07 50.01
CA ASP A 459 -26.83 23.76 48.71
C ASP A 459 -26.55 25.28 48.73
N ALA A 460 -26.54 25.89 49.91
CA ALA A 460 -26.20 27.30 50.09
C ALA A 460 -24.76 27.61 49.63
N GLU A 461 -23.84 26.66 49.78
CA GLU A 461 -22.44 26.82 49.36
C GLU A 461 -22.31 26.79 47.83
N LEU A 462 -23.10 25.94 47.14
CA LEU A 462 -23.12 25.87 45.67
C LEU A 462 -23.71 27.15 45.03
N THR A 463 -24.65 27.80 45.71
CA THR A 463 -25.19 29.08 45.25
C THR A 463 -24.13 30.19 45.24
N LYS A 464 -23.16 30.13 46.16
CA LYS A 464 -22.01 31.08 46.20
C LYS A 464 -21.00 30.78 45.09
N VAL A 465 -20.72 29.49 44.83
CA VAL A 465 -19.91 29.06 43.68
C VAL A 465 -20.47 29.65 42.39
N TYR A 466 -21.78 29.48 42.16
CA TYR A 466 -22.41 29.95 40.93
C TYR A 466 -22.34 31.47 40.75
N LYS A 467 -22.49 32.26 41.82
CA LYS A 467 -22.36 33.72 41.73
C LYS A 467 -20.95 34.15 41.29
N SER A 468 -19.93 33.52 41.85
CA SER A 468 -18.53 33.79 41.50
C SER A 468 -18.24 33.36 40.06
N VAL A 469 -18.68 32.15 39.70
CA VAL A 469 -18.57 31.60 38.34
C VAL A 469 -19.29 32.45 37.29
N ASN A 470 -20.51 32.90 37.55
CA ASN A 470 -21.27 33.70 36.59
C ASN A 470 -20.67 35.10 36.38
N THR A 471 -20.01 35.65 37.41
CA THR A 471 -19.23 36.89 37.29
C THR A 471 -18.03 36.67 36.36
N ILE A 472 -17.32 35.56 36.53
CA ILE A 472 -16.18 35.19 35.68
C ILE A 472 -16.64 34.94 34.24
N ILE A 473 -17.69 34.13 34.01
CA ILE A 473 -18.24 33.88 32.66
C ILE A 473 -18.61 35.19 31.98
N SER A 474 -19.32 36.08 32.68
CA SER A 474 -19.75 37.37 32.10
C SER A 474 -18.55 38.22 31.64
N VAL A 475 -17.45 38.19 32.39
CA VAL A 475 -16.21 38.92 32.04
C VAL A 475 -15.45 38.19 30.92
N LEU A 476 -15.43 36.85 30.90
CA LEU A 476 -14.81 36.06 29.86
C LEU A 476 -15.52 36.23 28.49
N CYS A 477 -16.86 36.22 28.45
CA CYS A 477 -17.63 36.49 27.23
C CYS A 477 -17.40 37.93 26.69
N LEU A 478 -17.18 38.90 27.58
CA LEU A 478 -16.85 40.28 27.19
C LEU A 478 -15.43 40.40 26.60
N LEU A 479 -14.51 39.49 26.96
CA LEU A 479 -13.16 39.46 26.41
C LEU A 479 -13.11 38.75 25.05
N GLU A 480 -13.87 37.66 24.85
CA GLU A 480 -14.00 37.02 23.53
C GLU A 480 -14.57 38.00 22.49
N SER A 481 -15.61 38.74 22.86
CA SER A 481 -16.19 39.78 21.98
C SER A 481 -15.24 40.95 21.68
N ALA A 482 -14.23 41.19 22.52
CA ALA A 482 -13.21 42.21 22.30
C ALA A 482 -11.98 41.70 21.52
N GLU A 483 -11.64 40.40 21.62
CA GLU A 483 -10.56 39.77 20.85
C GLU A 483 -10.98 39.46 19.40
N ASP A 484 -12.25 39.14 19.14
CA ASP A 484 -12.80 38.98 17.79
C ASP A 484 -12.74 40.28 16.96
N ASP A 485 -12.91 41.45 17.59
CA ASP A 485 -12.76 42.76 16.95
C ASP A 485 -11.29 43.07 16.58
N PHE A 486 -10.31 42.39 17.18
CA PHE A 486 -8.89 42.53 16.85
C PHE A 486 -8.38 41.57 15.77
N CYS A 487 -9.12 40.50 15.44
CA CYS A 487 -8.76 39.55 14.39
C CYS A 487 -9.25 39.94 12.97
N VAL A 488 -9.88 41.12 12.81
CA VAL A 488 -10.35 41.67 11.53
C VAL A 488 -9.45 42.80 10.98
N LEU A 489 -8.27 43.02 11.58
CA LEU A 489 -7.20 43.88 11.05
C LEU A 489 -5.94 43.05 10.75
#